data_AF-A0A378N8D9-F1
#
_entry.id   AF-A0A378N8D9-F1
#
_cell.length_a   1.000
_cell.length_b   1.000
_cell.length_c   1.000
_cell.angle_alpha   90.00
_cell.angle_beta   90.00
_cell.angle_gamma   90.00
#
_symmetry.space_group_name_H-M   'P 1'
#
loop_
_entity.id
_entity.type
_entity.pdbx_description
1 polymer ?
#
loop_
_entity_poly.entity_id
_entity_poly.type
_entity_poly.pdbx_seq_one_letter_code
_entity_poly.pdbx_strand_id
1 'polypeptide(L)'
;MPEFWQFSTVSMGLGPVNAIYQARFLKIFRKPWPKRYFGSKSICILSDGEMMKSNLKVHYHSPVCEKLNNLIFTISCNLQRLDGPVNGNGKIVQELEALFTGCGWEVIKVLW
;
A
#
# COMPACT_ATOMS: atom_id res chain seq x y z
N MET A 1 -4.31 20.37 11.86
CA MET A 1 -3.53 19.99 13.05
C MET A 1 -2.09 19.73 12.63
N PRO A 2 -1.31 20.80 12.42
CA PRO A 2 0.03 20.72 11.82
C PRO A 2 1.04 19.92 12.67
N GLU A 3 0.82 19.83 13.98
CA GLU A 3 1.69 19.11 14.92
C GLU A 3 1.31 17.65 15.13
N PHE A 4 0.21 17.19 14.52
CA PHE A 4 -0.33 15.84 14.75
C PHE A 4 -0.40 15.00 13.47
N TRP A 5 -1.08 15.51 12.44
CA TRP A 5 -1.27 14.76 11.19
C TRP A 5 -0.11 14.98 10.22
N GLN A 6 0.47 13.89 9.73
CA GLN A 6 1.60 13.94 8.79
C GLN A 6 1.17 13.72 7.33
N PHE A 7 0.10 12.96 7.10
CA PHE A 7 -0.33 12.57 5.76
C PHE A 7 -1.85 12.70 5.63
N SER A 8 -2.31 13.21 4.49
CA SER A 8 -3.72 13.29 4.13
C SER A 8 -4.14 12.06 3.31
N THR A 9 -4.90 11.13 3.91
CA THR A 9 -5.24 9.83 3.30
C THR A 9 -6.73 9.59 3.10
N VAL A 10 -7.62 10.46 3.60
CA VAL A 10 -9.09 10.27 3.52
C VAL A 10 -9.59 10.19 2.07
N SER A 11 -8.91 10.86 1.14
CA SER A 11 -9.15 10.69 -0.29
C SER A 11 -8.54 9.37 -0.76
N MET A 12 -9.38 8.34 -0.72
CA MET A 12 -9.06 6.98 -1.15
C MET A 12 -8.39 6.96 -2.52
N GLY A 13 -7.22 6.33 -2.60
CA GLY A 13 -6.38 6.23 -3.79
C GLY A 13 -5.10 7.06 -3.72
N LEU A 14 -5.08 8.15 -2.94
CA LEU A 14 -3.87 8.96 -2.78
C LEU A 14 -2.88 8.33 -1.80
N GLY A 15 -3.38 7.64 -0.77
CA GLY A 15 -2.56 6.98 0.26
C GLY A 15 -1.52 6.01 -0.31
N PRO A 16 -1.92 5.00 -1.12
CA PRO A 16 -0.99 4.03 -1.71
C PRO A 16 0.10 4.68 -2.56
N VAL A 17 -0.29 5.62 -3.42
CA VAL A 17 0.64 6.28 -4.34
C VAL A 17 1.65 7.12 -3.55
N ASN A 18 1.18 7.90 -2.57
CA ASN A 18 2.04 8.67 -1.69
C ASN A 18 2.99 7.77 -0.89
N ALA A 19 2.53 6.62 -0.40
CA ALA A 19 3.37 5.69 0.34
C ALA A 19 4.49 5.08 -0.53
N ILE A 20 4.20 4.78 -1.80
CA ILE A 20 5.19 4.33 -2.78
C ILE A 20 6.26 5.41 -2.98
N TYR A 21 5.85 6.64 -3.30
CA TYR A 21 6.81 7.74 -3.50
C TYR A 21 7.59 8.09 -2.24
N GLN A 22 6.97 7.99 -1.06
CA GLN A 22 7.66 8.17 0.21
C GLN A 22 8.72 7.10 0.43
N ALA A 23 8.43 5.83 0.13
CA ALA A 23 9.40 4.75 0.22
C ALA A 23 10.59 4.96 -0.75
N ARG A 24 10.31 5.42 -1.97
CA ARG A 24 11.32 5.79 -2.97
C ARG A 24 12.22 6.90 -2.47
N PHE A 25 11.61 7.97 -1.97
CA PHE A 25 12.33 9.11 -1.41
C PHE A 25 13.25 8.66 -0.28
N LEU A 26 12.72 7.93 0.71
CA LEU A 26 13.53 7.39 1.82
C LEU A 26 14.68 6.48 1.35
N LYS A 27 14.52 5.77 0.22
CA LYS A 27 15.59 4.96 -0.38
C LYS A 27 16.68 5.83 -1.02
N ILE A 28 16.34 6.95 -1.63
CA ILE A 28 17.30 7.91 -2.23
C ILE A 28 18.18 8.55 -1.15
N PHE A 29 17.58 9.01 -0.04
CA PHE A 29 18.32 9.71 1.03
C PHE A 29 19.28 8.84 1.84
N ARG A 30 19.30 7.51 1.61
CA ARG A 30 20.28 6.60 2.24
C ARG A 30 21.73 6.82 1.79
N LYS A 31 21.97 7.54 0.69
CA LYS A 31 23.31 7.81 0.14
C LYS A 31 23.42 9.30 -0.22
N PRO A 32 23.42 10.29 0.71
CA PRO A 32 24.59 10.59 1.58
C PRO A 32 24.26 11.39 2.88
N TRP A 33 22.99 11.44 3.35
CA TRP A 33 22.52 12.31 4.45
C TRP A 33 22.58 11.58 5.82
N PRO A 34 22.52 12.28 6.98
CA PRO A 34 22.83 11.71 8.29
C PRO A 34 21.92 10.52 8.63
N LYS A 35 22.54 9.57 9.34
CA LYS A 35 22.08 8.22 9.73
C LYS A 35 20.66 8.09 10.32
N ARG A 36 19.90 9.18 10.49
CA ARG A 36 18.61 9.24 11.20
C ARG A 36 17.44 8.55 10.47
N TYR A 37 17.54 8.36 9.15
CA TYR A 37 16.50 7.71 8.34
C TYR A 37 16.87 6.29 7.89
N PHE A 38 17.99 5.75 8.39
CA PHE A 38 18.36 4.37 8.11
C PHE A 38 17.37 3.43 8.81
N GLY A 39 16.64 2.64 8.02
CA GLY A 39 15.68 1.66 8.52
C GLY A 39 14.23 2.15 8.58
N SER A 40 13.94 3.39 8.22
CA SER A 40 12.56 3.89 8.12
C SER A 40 11.76 3.06 7.11
N LYS A 41 10.58 2.61 7.53
CA LYS A 41 9.59 1.94 6.68
C LYS A 41 8.44 2.89 6.36
N SER A 42 7.96 2.86 5.13
CA SER A 42 6.71 3.47 4.70
C SER A 42 5.61 2.42 4.89
N ILE A 43 4.66 2.71 5.76
CA ILE A 43 3.53 1.81 6.04
C ILE A 43 2.26 2.49 5.51
N CYS A 44 1.52 1.79 4.67
CA CYS A 44 0.26 2.25 4.11
C CYS A 44 -0.88 1.37 4.62
N ILE A 45 -1.86 1.97 5.28
CA ILE A 45 -3.06 1.28 5.77
C ILE A 45 -4.17 1.54 4.77
N LEU A 46 -4.78 0.46 4.28
CA LEU A 46 -5.73 0.46 3.18
C LEU A 46 -6.93 -0.43 3.51
N SER A 47 -8.03 -0.22 2.80
CA SER A 47 -9.19 -1.12 2.80
C SER A 47 -9.26 -1.89 1.49
N ASP A 48 -9.78 -3.11 1.53
CA ASP A 48 -10.09 -3.90 0.34
C ASP A 48 -11.00 -3.17 -0.67
N GLY A 49 -11.97 -2.39 -0.18
CA GLY A 49 -12.83 -1.55 -1.02
C GLY A 49 -12.08 -0.43 -1.75
N GLU A 50 -11.08 0.17 -1.12
CA GLU A 50 -10.23 1.19 -1.75
C GLU A 50 -9.37 0.60 -2.88
N MET A 51 -8.90 -0.64 -2.73
CA MET A 51 -8.03 -1.32 -3.69
C MET A 51 -8.66 -1.56 -5.06
N MET A 52 -10.00 -1.51 -5.15
CA MET A 52 -10.73 -1.71 -6.40
C MET A 52 -10.74 -0.49 -7.31
N LYS A 53 -10.24 0.67 -6.85
CA LYS A 53 -10.12 1.86 -7.70
C LYS A 53 -9.07 1.63 -8.80
N SER A 54 -9.47 1.79 -10.06
CA SER A 54 -8.66 1.56 -11.26
C SER A 54 -7.32 2.30 -11.25
N ASN A 55 -7.30 3.53 -10.75
CA ASN A 55 -6.11 4.40 -10.72
C ASN A 55 -4.94 3.81 -9.90
N LEU A 56 -5.23 2.93 -8.94
CA LEU A 56 -4.21 2.31 -8.10
C LEU A 56 -3.49 1.16 -8.79
N LYS A 57 -4.20 0.41 -9.66
CA LYS A 57 -3.70 -0.84 -10.25
C LYS A 57 -2.44 -0.65 -11.08
N VAL A 58 -2.33 0.49 -11.76
CA VAL A 58 -1.16 0.84 -12.61
C VAL A 58 0.14 0.95 -11.80
N HIS A 59 0.04 1.30 -10.51
CA HIS A 59 1.20 1.63 -9.69
C HIS A 59 1.76 0.43 -8.91
N TYR A 60 1.10 -0.73 -8.89
CA TYR A 60 1.51 -1.85 -8.05
C TYR A 60 2.79 -2.54 -8.53
N HIS A 61 3.12 -2.51 -9.82
CA HIS A 61 4.37 -3.11 -10.32
C HIS A 61 5.61 -2.26 -9.98
N SER A 62 5.41 -0.95 -9.83
CA SER A 62 6.46 0.06 -9.70
C SER A 62 7.40 -0.12 -8.49
N PRO A 63 6.90 -0.51 -7.29
CA PRO A 63 7.73 -0.79 -6.12
C PRO A 63 8.66 -1.99 -6.27
N VAL A 64 8.24 -3.01 -7.03
CA VAL A 64 9.00 -4.23 -7.23
C VAL A 64 10.17 -3.98 -8.17
N CYS A 65 9.93 -3.28 -9.29
CA CYS A 65 11.01 -2.83 -10.19
C CYS A 65 12.09 -2.04 -9.45
N GLU A 66 11.67 -1.16 -8.54
CA GLU A 66 12.58 -0.32 -7.79
C GLU A 66 13.09 -0.96 -6.49
N LYS A 67 12.74 -2.23 -6.23
CA LYS A 67 13.16 -3.00 -5.04
C LYS A 67 12.93 -2.23 -3.73
N LEU A 68 11.71 -1.76 -3.53
CA LEU A 68 11.30 -0.98 -2.35
C LEU A 68 11.02 -1.88 -1.14
N ASN A 69 12.07 -2.47 -0.56
CA ASN A 69 11.97 -3.34 0.61
C ASN A 69 11.61 -2.60 1.92
N ASN A 70 11.39 -1.29 1.83
CA ASN A 70 10.99 -0.40 2.91
C ASN A 70 9.52 0.03 2.80
N LEU A 71 8.73 -0.60 1.94
CA LEU A 71 7.30 -0.34 1.78
C LEU A 71 6.48 -1.53 2.30
N ILE A 72 5.46 -1.26 3.11
CA ILE A 72 4.51 -2.25 3.61
C ILE A 72 3.09 -1.75 3.31
N PHE A 73 2.30 -2.57 2.63
CA PHE A 73 0.86 -2.36 2.50
C PHE A 73 0.13 -3.26 3.49
N THR A 74 -0.73 -2.67 4.31
CA THR A 74 -1.60 -3.36 5.25
C THR A 74 -3.04 -3.14 4.80
N ILE A 75 -3.63 -4.17 4.21
CA ILE A 75 -4.97 -4.11 3.65
C ILE A 75 -5.93 -4.77 4.64
N SER A 76 -6.86 -3.97 5.18
CA SER A 76 -7.96 -4.47 5.97
C SER A 76 -9.00 -5.08 5.04
N CYS A 77 -9.07 -6.40 5.04
CA CYS A 77 -10.05 -7.17 4.28
C CYS A 77 -11.27 -7.51 5.15
N ASN A 78 -12.11 -6.50 5.43
CA ASN A 78 -13.38 -6.70 6.13
C ASN A 78 -14.52 -7.16 5.19
N LEU A 79 -14.22 -7.36 3.91
CA LEU A 79 -15.11 -7.84 2.84
C LEU A 79 -16.22 -6.85 2.46
N GLN A 80 -16.21 -5.63 3.00
CA GLN A 80 -17.28 -4.65 2.87
C GLN A 80 -16.76 -3.26 2.49
N ARG A 81 -17.53 -2.56 1.67
CA ARG A 81 -17.46 -1.12 1.41
C ARG A 81 -18.70 -0.44 2.00
N LEU A 82 -18.77 0.88 1.86
CA LEU A 82 -19.87 1.69 2.40
C LEU A 82 -21.26 1.16 1.97
N ASP A 83 -21.39 0.75 0.70
CA ASP A 83 -22.67 0.35 0.10
C ASP A 83 -22.86 -1.18 0.02
N GLY A 84 -22.11 -1.96 0.81
CA GLY A 84 -22.25 -3.43 0.86
C GLY A 84 -20.96 -4.19 0.56
N PRO A 85 -21.01 -5.47 0.13
CA PRO A 85 -19.81 -6.26 -0.07
C PRO A 85 -18.92 -5.70 -1.19
N VAL A 86 -17.60 -5.87 -1.07
CA VAL A 86 -16.63 -5.44 -2.10
C VAL A 86 -16.79 -6.28 -3.36
N ASN A 87 -16.87 -7.61 -3.21
CA ASN A 87 -17.21 -8.53 -4.28
C ASN A 87 -18.02 -9.70 -3.69
N GLY A 88 -19.36 -9.63 -3.77
CA GLY A 88 -20.25 -10.60 -3.12
C GLY A 88 -20.21 -12.01 -3.72
N ASN A 89 -19.88 -12.13 -5.01
CA ASN A 89 -19.81 -13.42 -5.71
C ASN A 89 -18.37 -13.96 -5.82
N GLY A 90 -17.39 -13.18 -5.36
CA GLY A 90 -15.98 -13.46 -5.51
C GLY A 90 -15.28 -13.67 -4.17
N LYS A 91 -13.96 -13.60 -4.24
CA LYS A 91 -13.08 -13.84 -3.09
C LYS A 91 -11.99 -12.78 -3.10
N ILE A 92 -12.33 -11.61 -2.58
CA ILE A 92 -11.48 -10.41 -2.71
C ILE A 92 -10.06 -10.61 -2.16
N VAL A 93 -9.89 -11.40 -1.09
CA VAL A 93 -8.57 -11.66 -0.53
C VAL A 93 -7.69 -12.44 -1.52
N GLN A 94 -8.26 -13.43 -2.20
CA GLN A 94 -7.58 -14.23 -3.22
C GLN A 94 -7.32 -13.42 -4.49
N GLU A 95 -8.24 -12.54 -4.87
CA GLU A 95 -8.05 -11.62 -5.99
C GLU A 95 -6.89 -10.64 -5.73
N LEU A 96 -6.81 -10.09 -4.51
CA LEU A 96 -5.71 -9.23 -4.09
C LEU A 96 -4.39 -10.02 -4.02
N GLU A 97 -4.40 -11.22 -3.42
CA GLU A 97 -3.22 -12.08 -3.38
C GLU A 97 -2.67 -12.36 -4.78
N ALA A 98 -3.53 -12.78 -5.71
CA ALA A 98 -3.12 -13.09 -7.08
C ALA A 98 -2.55 -11.86 -7.79
N LEU A 99 -3.18 -10.69 -7.60
CA LEU A 99 -2.73 -9.43 -8.18
C LEU A 99 -1.37 -8.98 -7.62
N PHE A 100 -1.19 -9.00 -6.30
CA PHE A 100 0.06 -8.57 -5.66
C PHE A 100 1.20 -9.55 -5.93
N THR A 101 0.94 -10.85 -5.84
CA THR A 101 1.93 -11.88 -6.16
C THR A 101 2.31 -11.82 -7.64
N GLY A 102 1.33 -11.62 -8.54
CA GLY A 102 1.57 -11.42 -9.97
C GLY A 102 2.39 -10.17 -10.29
N CYS A 103 2.30 -9.13 -9.45
CA CYS A 103 3.14 -7.94 -9.54
C CYS A 103 4.53 -8.12 -8.89
N GLY A 104 4.81 -9.27 -8.26
CA GLY A 104 6.08 -9.60 -7.61
C GLY A 104 6.22 -9.13 -6.16
N TRP A 105 5.10 -8.85 -5.47
CA TRP A 105 5.12 -8.54 -4.04
C TRP A 105 5.22 -9.80 -3.17
N GLU A 106 5.78 -9.64 -1.98
CA GLU A 106 5.62 -10.60 -0.90
C GLU A 106 4.24 -10.40 -0.26
N VAL A 107 3.41 -11.44 -0.24
CA VAL A 107 2.05 -11.40 0.31
C VAL A 107 1.98 -12.26 1.57
N ILE A 108 1.52 -11.65 2.66
CA ILE A 108 1.28 -12.33 3.94
C ILE A 108 -0.22 -12.24 4.24
N LYS A 109 -0.88 -13.40 4.30
CA LYS A 109 -2.30 -13.50 4.68
C LYS A 109 -2.41 -13.81 6.17
N VAL A 110 -3.16 -12.98 6.88
CA VAL A 110 -3.49 -13.20 8.30
C VAL A 110 -4.94 -13.69 8.36
N LEU A 111 -5.11 -14.99 8.13
CA LEU A 111 -6.40 -15.67 8.09
C LEU A 111 -6.32 -16.97 8.90
N TRP A 112 -7.49 -17.50 9.27
CA TRP A 112 -7.67 -18.78 9.97
C TRP A 112 -8.57 -19.69 9.15
#